data_AF-A0A928ARQ2-F1
#
_entry.id   AF-A0A928ARQ2-F1
#
_cell.length_a   1.000
_cell.length_b   1.000
_cell.length_c   1.000
_cell.angle_alpha   90.00
_cell.angle_beta   90.00
_cell.angle_gamma   90.00
#
_symmetry.space_group_name_H-M   'P 1'
#
loop_
_entity.id
_entity.type
_entity.pdbx_description
1 polymer ?
#
loop_
_entity_poly.entity_id
_entity_poly.type
_entity_poly.pdbx_seq_one_letter_code
_entity_poly.pdbx_strand_id
1 'polypeptide(L)'
;MAKEVKTPQEEMLENAQSQAENFFEKNSKMVVTAIVVIFAIAIAVFGYKKLVSEPRLNKAQELLYQAQYQFEQNTPDYAVALNGDENTPGFAEVAEQYGNTPAGNLANMYAAACALRLGDFDAAEKYIGSYKNVKGIPGEMVNAMAAGIKGEIAVEKDDYAKAATLFEQAAAQSKNEFTTPMYLHKAALAYAAAGDEAKAKQCYETIEKEYPRSMDARDAMKQLAE
;
A
#
# COMPACT_ATOMS: atom_id res chain seq x y z
N MET A 1 68.65 -10.56 -30.40
CA MET A 1 67.29 -10.77 -29.83
C MET A 1 66.90 -9.45 -29.16
N ALA A 2 65.91 -8.73 -29.70
CA ALA A 2 65.44 -7.50 -29.08
C ALA A 2 64.68 -7.86 -27.80
N LYS A 3 65.02 -7.23 -26.67
CA LYS A 3 64.18 -7.27 -25.46
C LYS A 3 63.00 -6.34 -25.73
N GLU A 4 61.80 -6.89 -25.80
CA GLU A 4 60.57 -6.09 -25.76
C GLU A 4 60.56 -5.29 -24.46
N VAL A 5 60.50 -3.96 -24.57
CA VAL A 5 60.33 -3.06 -23.43
C VAL A 5 58.83 -3.01 -23.17
N LYS A 6 58.41 -3.62 -22.05
CA LYS A 6 57.01 -3.59 -21.62
C LYS A 6 56.56 -2.15 -21.38
N THR A 7 55.36 -1.85 -21.83
CA THR A 7 54.75 -0.54 -21.62
C THR A 7 54.38 -0.34 -20.15
N PRO A 8 54.32 0.91 -19.63
CA PRO A 8 53.92 1.17 -18.24
C PRO A 8 52.55 0.57 -17.86
N GLN A 9 51.64 0.45 -18.83
CA GLN A 9 50.34 -0.21 -18.63
C GLN A 9 50.47 -1.72 -18.41
N GLU A 10 51.40 -2.38 -19.13
CA GLU A 10 51.67 -3.82 -18.96
C GLU A 10 52.32 -4.09 -17.61
N GLU A 11 53.27 -3.27 -17.16
CA GLU A 11 53.89 -3.40 -15.83
C GLU A 11 52.89 -3.17 -14.68
N MET A 12 51.96 -2.22 -14.83
CA MET A 12 50.89 -2.00 -13.85
C MET A 12 49.92 -3.19 -13.78
N LEU A 13 49.59 -3.79 -14.93
CA LEU A 13 48.71 -4.96 -15.01
C LEU A 13 49.37 -6.20 -14.38
N GLU A 14 50.65 -6.43 -14.67
CA GLU A 14 51.44 -7.54 -14.10
C GLU A 14 51.61 -7.40 -12.58
N ASN A 15 51.87 -6.19 -12.10
CA ASN A 15 51.97 -5.93 -10.66
C ASN A 15 50.63 -6.09 -9.95
N ALA A 16 49.52 -5.70 -10.57
CA ALA A 16 48.18 -5.92 -10.03
C ALA A 16 47.83 -7.41 -10.00
N GLN A 17 48.18 -8.16 -11.04
CA GLN A 17 48.02 -9.62 -11.09
C GLN A 17 48.85 -10.31 -10.02
N SER A 18 50.14 -9.98 -9.90
CA SER A 18 51.03 -10.57 -8.89
C SER A 18 50.58 -10.27 -7.45
N GLN A 19 50.03 -9.07 -7.20
CA GLN A 19 49.44 -8.74 -5.89
C GLN A 19 48.16 -9.53 -5.62
N ALA A 20 47.30 -9.70 -6.62
CA ALA A 20 46.09 -10.51 -6.50
C ALA A 20 46.42 -11.99 -6.27
N GLU A 21 47.41 -12.54 -6.98
CA GLU A 21 47.92 -13.90 -6.82
C GLU A 21 48.50 -14.11 -5.42
N ASN A 22 49.40 -13.23 -4.97
CA ASN A 22 49.98 -13.32 -3.63
C ASN A 22 48.91 -13.20 -2.51
N PHE A 23 47.90 -12.36 -2.71
CA PHE A 23 46.79 -12.24 -1.77
C PHE A 23 45.93 -13.50 -1.75
N PHE A 24 45.60 -14.03 -2.92
CA PHE A 24 44.81 -15.25 -3.06
C PHE A 24 45.57 -16.47 -2.54
N GLU A 25 46.85 -16.62 -2.79
CA GLU A 25 47.64 -17.74 -2.26
C GLU A 25 47.68 -17.72 -0.72
N LYS A 26 47.95 -16.55 -0.13
CA LYS A 26 48.01 -16.38 1.33
C LYS A 26 46.65 -16.53 2.02
N ASN A 27 45.56 -16.09 1.37
CA ASN A 27 44.21 -16.06 1.96
C ASN A 27 43.23 -17.02 1.27
N SER A 28 43.70 -17.95 0.44
CA SER A 28 42.86 -18.80 -0.44
C SER A 28 41.74 -19.48 0.33
N LYS A 29 42.05 -20.07 1.48
CA LYS A 29 41.04 -20.72 2.35
C LYS A 29 39.98 -19.73 2.84
N MET A 30 40.37 -18.51 3.23
CA MET A 30 39.44 -17.48 3.69
C MET A 30 38.58 -16.97 2.54
N VAL A 31 39.16 -16.69 1.38
CA VAL A 31 38.46 -16.23 0.18
C VAL A 31 37.48 -17.29 -0.32
N VAL A 32 37.91 -18.54 -0.44
CA VAL A 32 37.05 -19.66 -0.85
C VAL A 32 35.92 -19.87 0.16
N THR A 33 36.22 -19.83 1.47
CA THR A 33 35.18 -19.96 2.51
C THR A 33 34.17 -18.81 2.42
N ALA A 34 34.62 -17.57 2.22
CA ALA A 34 33.74 -16.42 2.05
C ALA A 34 32.82 -16.57 0.84
N ILE A 35 33.36 -17.02 -0.30
CA ILE A 35 32.58 -17.27 -1.52
C ILE A 35 31.54 -18.38 -1.27
N VAL A 36 31.93 -19.49 -0.63
CA VAL A 36 31.01 -20.59 -0.30
C VAL A 36 29.90 -20.13 0.63
N VAL A 37 30.21 -19.31 1.64
CA VAL A 37 29.21 -18.75 2.55
C VAL A 37 28.24 -17.82 1.81
N ILE A 38 28.73 -16.93 0.94
CA ILE A 38 27.88 -16.07 0.11
C ILE A 38 26.97 -16.91 -0.79
N PHE A 39 27.51 -17.96 -1.42
CA PHE A 39 26.74 -18.85 -2.27
C PHE A 39 25.66 -19.63 -1.49
N ALA A 40 26.00 -20.11 -0.28
CA ALA A 40 25.04 -20.76 0.60
C ALA A 40 23.91 -19.82 1.03
N ILE A 41 24.22 -18.55 1.35
CA ILE A 41 23.22 -17.52 1.63
C ILE A 41 22.33 -17.28 0.40
N ALA A 42 22.92 -17.17 -0.79
CA ALA A 42 22.16 -16.99 -2.02
C ALA A 42 21.18 -18.15 -2.28
N ILE A 43 21.62 -19.41 -2.09
CA ILE A 43 20.75 -20.59 -2.20
C ILE A 43 19.64 -20.54 -1.15
N ALA A 44 19.95 -20.21 0.10
CA ALA A 44 18.95 -20.13 1.17
C ALA A 44 17.89 -19.06 0.86
N VAL A 45 18.30 -17.87 0.40
CA VAL A 45 17.39 -16.79 -0.01
C VAL A 45 16.54 -17.22 -1.21
N PHE A 46 17.15 -17.84 -2.22
CA PHE A 46 16.43 -18.33 -3.40
C PHE A 46 15.42 -19.42 -3.04
N GLY A 47 15.83 -20.39 -2.22
CA GLY A 47 14.99 -21.47 -1.72
C GLY A 47 13.80 -20.94 -0.92
N TYR A 48 14.03 -20.01 0.01
CA TYR A 48 12.94 -19.36 0.75
C TYR A 48 11.97 -18.61 -0.17
N LYS A 49 12.49 -17.86 -1.14
CA LYS A 49 11.66 -17.14 -2.11
C LYS A 49 10.78 -18.11 -2.91
N LYS A 50 11.36 -19.17 -3.47
CA LYS A 50 10.65 -20.11 -4.35
C LYS A 50 9.73 -21.08 -3.64
N LEU A 51 10.10 -21.55 -2.45
CA LEU A 51 9.38 -22.61 -1.75
C LEU A 51 8.41 -22.10 -0.69
N VAL A 52 8.61 -20.86 -0.20
CA VAL A 52 7.79 -20.29 0.88
C VAL A 52 7.10 -19.02 0.42
N SER A 53 7.85 -18.02 -0.05
CA SER A 53 7.29 -16.70 -0.35
C SER A 53 6.37 -16.69 -1.56
N GLU A 54 6.77 -17.30 -2.68
CA GLU A 54 5.98 -17.31 -3.92
C GLU A 54 4.67 -18.10 -3.78
N PRO A 55 4.64 -19.34 -3.25
CA PRO A 55 3.38 -20.06 -3.04
C PRO A 55 2.42 -19.33 -2.11
N ARG A 56 2.95 -18.72 -1.05
CA ARG A 56 2.18 -17.92 -0.09
C ARG A 56 1.58 -16.67 -0.75
N LEU A 57 2.33 -15.99 -1.62
CA LEU A 57 1.82 -14.85 -2.38
C LEU A 57 0.68 -15.26 -3.32
N ASN A 58 0.86 -16.35 -4.06
CA ASN A 58 -0.14 -16.85 -5.00
C ASN A 58 -1.42 -17.26 -4.28
N LYS A 59 -1.31 -17.96 -3.14
CA LYS A 59 -2.48 -18.36 -2.36
C LYS A 59 -3.22 -17.16 -1.77
N ALA A 60 -2.49 -16.16 -1.27
CA ALA A 60 -3.09 -14.93 -0.77
C ALA A 60 -3.88 -14.19 -1.87
N GLN A 61 -3.34 -14.14 -3.09
CA GLN A 61 -4.01 -13.53 -4.24
C GLN A 61 -5.27 -14.30 -4.66
N GLU A 62 -5.21 -15.64 -4.69
CA GLU A 62 -6.34 -16.50 -5.01
C GLU A 62 -7.51 -16.28 -4.03
N LEU A 63 -7.23 -16.32 -2.72
CA LEU A 63 -8.26 -16.14 -1.69
C LEU A 63 -8.80 -14.70 -1.69
N LEU A 64 -7.93 -13.70 -1.88
CA LEU A 64 -8.36 -12.30 -2.01
C LEU A 64 -9.33 -12.14 -3.18
N TYR A 65 -9.02 -12.73 -4.33
CA TYR A 65 -9.87 -12.63 -5.52
C TYR A 65 -11.27 -13.21 -5.26
N GLN A 66 -11.36 -14.34 -4.55
CA GLN A 66 -12.63 -14.93 -4.17
C GLN A 66 -13.43 -14.01 -3.22
N ALA A 67 -12.78 -13.41 -2.22
CA ALA A 67 -13.42 -12.46 -1.32
C ALA A 67 -13.88 -11.17 -2.04
N GLN A 68 -13.07 -10.65 -2.97
CA GLN A 68 -13.43 -9.50 -3.81
C GLN A 68 -14.65 -9.78 -4.68
N TYR A 69 -14.74 -10.98 -5.24
CA TYR A 69 -15.91 -11.37 -6.02
C TYR A 69 -17.21 -11.25 -5.21
N GLN A 70 -17.19 -11.62 -3.93
CA GLN A 70 -18.36 -11.46 -3.04
C GLN A 70 -18.67 -9.99 -2.72
N PHE A 71 -17.64 -9.17 -2.55
CA PHE A 71 -17.76 -7.74 -2.28
C PHE A 71 -18.29 -6.93 -3.46
N GLU A 72 -17.97 -7.35 -4.68
CA GLU A 72 -18.31 -6.64 -5.93
C GLU A 72 -19.64 -7.10 -6.54
N GLN A 73 -20.38 -7.98 -5.87
CA GLN A 73 -21.73 -8.37 -6.30
C GLN A 73 -22.68 -7.17 -6.31
N ASN A 74 -23.72 -7.22 -7.16
CA ASN A 74 -24.74 -6.16 -7.24
C ASN A 74 -25.46 -5.88 -5.91
N THR A 75 -25.52 -6.88 -5.03
CA THR A 75 -26.05 -6.76 -3.67
C THR A 75 -25.10 -7.50 -2.73
N PRO A 76 -24.02 -6.82 -2.28
CA PRO A 76 -22.99 -7.48 -1.52
C PRO A 76 -23.46 -7.78 -0.10
N ASP A 77 -23.20 -8.99 0.36
CA ASP A 77 -23.29 -9.35 1.79
C ASP A 77 -21.93 -9.06 2.43
N TYR A 78 -21.82 -7.94 3.14
CA TYR A 78 -20.57 -7.53 3.78
C TYR A 78 -20.15 -8.47 4.92
N ALA A 79 -21.08 -9.21 5.54
CA ALA A 79 -20.74 -10.18 6.58
C ALA A 79 -20.08 -11.41 5.95
N VAL A 80 -20.58 -11.88 4.81
CA VAL A 80 -19.94 -12.96 4.04
C VAL A 80 -18.62 -12.48 3.42
N ALA A 81 -18.56 -11.28 2.85
CA ALA A 81 -17.31 -10.76 2.30
C ALA A 81 -16.22 -10.60 3.38
N LEU A 82 -16.59 -10.22 4.60
CA LEU A 82 -15.66 -10.11 5.73
C LEU A 82 -15.23 -11.48 6.26
N ASN A 83 -16.19 -12.33 6.62
CA ASN A 83 -15.95 -13.55 7.40
C ASN A 83 -15.80 -14.81 6.55
N GLY A 84 -16.25 -14.77 5.30
CA GLY A 84 -16.42 -15.95 4.45
C GLY A 84 -17.64 -16.77 4.84
N ASP A 85 -17.75 -17.93 4.20
CA ASP A 85 -18.70 -18.99 4.53
C ASP A 85 -18.04 -20.37 4.35
N GLU A 86 -18.82 -21.45 4.38
CA GLU A 86 -18.29 -22.82 4.23
C GLU A 86 -17.57 -23.07 2.89
N ASN A 87 -17.82 -22.24 1.87
CA ASN A 87 -17.34 -22.46 0.51
C ASN A 87 -16.42 -21.35 0.00
N THR A 88 -16.42 -20.18 0.65
CA THR A 88 -15.71 -18.99 0.18
C THR A 88 -14.93 -18.30 1.31
N PRO A 89 -13.66 -17.93 1.09
CA PRO A 89 -12.87 -17.21 2.08
C PRO A 89 -13.36 -15.76 2.22
N GLY A 90 -13.25 -15.22 3.43
CA GLY A 90 -13.49 -13.81 3.72
C GLY A 90 -12.21 -12.99 3.77
N PHE A 91 -12.34 -11.66 3.69
CA PHE A 91 -11.20 -10.74 3.83
C PHE A 91 -10.49 -10.88 5.18
N ALA A 92 -11.20 -11.19 6.25
CA ALA A 92 -10.62 -11.41 7.58
C ALA A 92 -9.59 -12.53 7.55
N GLU A 93 -9.91 -13.67 6.92
CA GLU A 93 -9.00 -14.80 6.79
C GLU A 93 -7.74 -14.40 6.02
N VAL A 94 -7.89 -13.71 4.89
CA VAL A 94 -6.77 -13.29 4.05
C VAL A 94 -5.88 -12.27 4.78
N ALA A 95 -6.49 -11.34 5.51
CA ALA A 95 -5.79 -10.34 6.31
C ALA A 95 -4.98 -10.98 7.45
N GLU A 96 -5.58 -11.92 8.19
CA GLU A 96 -4.95 -12.57 9.33
C GLU A 96 -3.86 -13.55 8.91
N GLN A 97 -4.14 -14.40 7.91
CA GLN A 97 -3.19 -15.42 7.48
C GLN A 97 -2.10 -14.87 6.58
N TYR A 98 -2.36 -13.81 5.80
CA TYR A 98 -1.46 -13.33 4.74
C TYR A 98 -1.16 -11.83 4.81
N GLY A 99 -1.43 -11.15 5.94
CA GLY A 99 -1.26 -9.69 6.07
C GLY A 99 0.12 -9.13 5.74
N ASN A 100 1.16 -9.97 5.74
CA ASN A 100 2.52 -9.60 5.31
C ASN A 100 2.75 -9.65 3.79
N THR A 101 1.76 -10.09 3.02
CA THR A 101 1.77 -10.08 1.55
C THR A 101 1.03 -8.85 1.02
N PRO A 102 1.28 -8.41 -0.23
CA PRO A 102 0.49 -7.35 -0.85
C PRO A 102 -1.02 -7.63 -0.87
N ALA A 103 -1.41 -8.89 -1.11
CA ALA A 103 -2.82 -9.29 -1.12
C ALA A 103 -3.46 -9.23 0.27
N GLY A 104 -2.79 -9.75 1.30
CA GLY A 104 -3.28 -9.63 2.67
C GLY A 104 -3.25 -8.21 3.22
N ASN A 105 -2.31 -7.38 2.77
CA ASN A 105 -2.35 -5.94 3.06
C ASN A 105 -3.59 -5.28 2.43
N LEU A 106 -3.93 -5.61 1.19
CA LEU A 106 -5.15 -5.11 0.56
C LEU A 106 -6.41 -5.67 1.25
N ALA A 107 -6.39 -6.94 1.68
CA ALA A 107 -7.46 -7.55 2.46
C ALA A 107 -7.75 -6.80 3.77
N ASN A 108 -6.74 -6.26 4.46
CA ASN A 108 -6.94 -5.41 5.64
C ASN A 108 -7.82 -4.18 5.32
N MET A 109 -7.59 -3.53 4.17
CA MET A 109 -8.41 -2.37 3.77
C MET A 109 -9.86 -2.79 3.47
N TYR A 110 -10.06 -3.88 2.72
CA TYR A 110 -11.41 -4.38 2.42
C TYR A 110 -12.14 -4.91 3.66
N ALA A 111 -11.45 -5.61 4.55
CA ALA A 111 -12.00 -6.07 5.82
C ALA A 111 -12.46 -4.89 6.67
N ALA A 112 -11.67 -3.81 6.72
CA ALA A 112 -12.06 -2.58 7.41
C ALA A 112 -13.30 -1.93 6.77
N ALA A 113 -13.37 -1.88 5.43
CA ALA A 113 -14.53 -1.36 4.73
C ALA A 113 -15.80 -2.18 5.02
N CYS A 114 -15.70 -3.52 5.01
CA CYS A 114 -16.83 -4.40 5.34
C CYS A 114 -17.27 -4.22 6.80
N ALA A 115 -16.32 -4.23 7.74
CA ALA A 115 -16.60 -4.02 9.16
C ALA A 115 -17.31 -2.67 9.42
N LEU A 116 -16.83 -1.61 8.76
CA LEU A 116 -17.46 -0.30 8.82
C LEU A 116 -18.90 -0.31 8.30
N ARG A 117 -19.18 -1.00 7.18
CA ARG A 117 -20.54 -1.14 6.63
C ARG A 117 -21.46 -1.98 7.52
N LEU A 118 -20.89 -2.86 8.34
CA LEU A 118 -21.61 -3.66 9.33
C LEU A 118 -21.80 -2.92 10.68
N GLY A 119 -21.20 -1.73 10.83
CA GLY A 119 -21.22 -0.97 12.08
C GLY A 119 -20.25 -1.49 13.16
N ASP A 120 -19.35 -2.41 12.82
CA ASP A 120 -18.30 -2.89 13.71
C ASP A 120 -17.06 -1.99 13.61
N PHE A 121 -17.13 -0.84 14.30
CA PHE A 121 -16.09 0.18 14.23
C PHE A 121 -14.77 -0.25 14.88
N ASP A 122 -14.82 -1.13 15.90
CA ASP A 122 -13.64 -1.67 16.55
C ASP A 122 -12.88 -2.62 15.61
N ALA A 123 -13.58 -3.51 14.92
CA ALA A 123 -12.98 -4.35 13.89
C ALA A 123 -12.46 -3.49 12.72
N ALA A 124 -13.21 -2.47 12.30
CA ALA A 124 -12.77 -1.56 11.25
C ALA A 124 -11.45 -0.86 11.61
N GLU A 125 -11.32 -0.35 12.84
CA GLU A 125 -10.11 0.29 13.33
C GLU A 125 -8.93 -0.70 13.43
N LYS A 126 -9.17 -1.93 13.90
CA LYS A 126 -8.16 -3.00 13.93
C LYS A 126 -7.60 -3.30 12.54
N TYR A 127 -8.47 -3.55 11.56
CA TYR A 127 -8.05 -3.92 10.22
C TYR A 127 -7.37 -2.73 9.51
N ILE A 128 -7.94 -1.53 9.57
CA ILE A 128 -7.33 -0.36 8.89
C ILE A 128 -6.03 0.08 9.56
N GLY A 129 -5.85 -0.19 10.86
CA GLY A 129 -4.58 0.00 11.57
C GLY A 129 -3.48 -0.96 11.11
N SER A 130 -3.86 -2.12 10.58
CA SER A 130 -2.93 -3.12 10.04
C SER A 130 -2.56 -2.85 8.57
N TYR A 131 -3.34 -2.04 7.87
CA TYR A 131 -3.06 -1.62 6.49
C TYR A 131 -1.82 -0.72 6.41
N LYS A 132 -0.97 -0.98 5.43
CA LYS A 132 0.21 -0.17 5.08
C LYS A 132 0.05 0.42 3.69
N ASN A 133 0.38 1.70 3.56
CA ASN A 133 0.32 2.38 2.27
C ASN A 133 1.21 1.69 1.23
N VAL A 134 0.68 1.57 0.02
CA VAL A 134 1.35 0.96 -1.13
C VAL A 134 1.82 2.04 -2.12
N LYS A 135 2.82 1.72 -2.94
CA LYS A 135 3.41 2.66 -3.89
C LYS A 135 2.83 2.49 -5.29
N GLY A 136 2.84 3.56 -6.07
CA GLY A 136 2.47 3.57 -7.49
C GLY A 136 0.95 3.62 -7.72
N ILE A 137 0.54 3.62 -8.98
CA ILE A 137 -0.87 3.59 -9.41
C ILE A 137 -1.23 2.13 -9.72
N PRO A 138 -2.36 1.57 -9.23
CA PRO A 138 -3.47 2.23 -8.53
C PRO A 138 -3.30 2.34 -7.00
N GLY A 139 -2.13 2.02 -6.45
CA GLY A 139 -1.86 2.02 -5.02
C GLY A 139 -2.16 3.34 -4.29
N GLU A 140 -1.91 4.48 -4.93
CA GLU A 140 -2.29 5.81 -4.42
C GLU A 140 -3.80 5.95 -4.20
N MET A 141 -4.62 5.41 -5.10
CA MET A 141 -6.08 5.39 -4.95
C MET A 141 -6.52 4.48 -3.79
N VAL A 142 -5.85 3.34 -3.62
CA VAL A 142 -6.07 2.45 -2.47
C VAL A 142 -5.69 3.15 -1.16
N ASN A 143 -4.58 3.89 -1.13
CA ASN A 143 -4.19 4.69 0.04
C ASN A 143 -5.23 5.77 0.34
N ALA A 144 -5.81 6.41 -0.69
CA ALA A 144 -6.89 7.37 -0.54
C ALA A 144 -8.11 6.71 0.12
N MET A 145 -8.52 5.53 -0.36
CA MET A 145 -9.60 4.73 0.25
C MET A 145 -9.31 4.37 1.70
N ALA A 146 -8.10 3.96 2.02
CA ALA A 146 -7.71 3.63 3.38
C ALA A 146 -7.77 4.84 4.34
N ALA A 147 -7.32 6.01 3.88
CA ALA A 147 -7.46 7.25 4.64
C ALA A 147 -8.94 7.68 4.78
N GLY A 148 -9.73 7.49 3.73
CA GLY A 148 -11.18 7.67 3.74
C GLY A 148 -11.88 6.83 4.80
N ILE A 149 -11.56 5.53 4.90
CA ILE A 149 -12.10 4.64 5.93
C ILE A 149 -11.75 5.14 7.34
N LYS A 150 -10.51 5.61 7.57
CA LYS A 150 -10.13 6.22 8.85
C LYS A 150 -10.96 7.47 9.16
N GLY A 151 -11.23 8.28 8.14
CA GLY A 151 -12.10 9.45 8.25
C GLY A 151 -13.54 9.06 8.61
N GLU A 152 -14.11 8.05 7.94
CA GLU A 152 -15.45 7.53 8.26
C GLU A 152 -15.51 6.98 9.69
N ILE A 153 -14.52 6.22 10.15
CA ILE A 153 -14.45 5.77 11.57
C ILE A 153 -14.42 6.96 12.54
N ALA A 154 -13.73 8.06 12.19
CA ALA A 154 -13.69 9.25 13.03
C ALA A 154 -15.05 9.98 13.08
N VAL A 155 -15.80 10.00 11.97
CA VAL A 155 -17.20 10.50 11.92
C VAL A 155 -18.08 9.70 12.88
N GLU A 156 -18.00 8.37 12.84
CA GLU A 156 -18.79 7.48 13.71
C GLU A 156 -18.44 7.63 15.21
N LYS A 157 -17.29 8.23 15.52
CA LYS A 157 -16.85 8.56 16.87
C LYS A 157 -17.11 10.03 17.25
N ASP A 158 -17.87 10.76 16.45
CA ASP A 158 -18.15 12.21 16.59
C ASP A 158 -16.90 13.11 16.62
N ASP A 159 -15.74 12.60 16.17
CA ASP A 159 -14.49 13.37 16.07
C ASP A 159 -14.39 14.02 14.68
N TYR A 160 -15.30 14.94 14.41
CA TYR A 160 -15.46 15.59 13.10
C TYR A 160 -14.23 16.39 12.67
N ALA A 161 -13.52 17.01 13.61
CA ALA A 161 -12.27 17.73 13.31
C ALA A 161 -11.20 16.77 12.79
N LYS A 162 -11.01 15.61 13.44
CA LYS A 162 -10.08 14.59 12.96
C LYS A 162 -10.56 13.97 11.64
N ALA A 163 -11.86 13.69 11.51
CA ALA A 163 -12.44 13.17 10.27
C ALA A 163 -12.12 14.07 9.08
N ALA A 164 -12.31 15.38 9.22
CA ALA A 164 -12.00 16.35 8.18
C ALA A 164 -10.53 16.29 7.74
N THR A 165 -9.58 16.23 8.70
CA THR A 165 -8.16 16.10 8.37
C THR A 165 -7.82 14.79 7.65
N LEU A 166 -8.48 13.69 8.00
CA LEU A 166 -8.28 12.38 7.36
C LEU A 166 -8.85 12.36 5.94
N PHE A 167 -9.97 13.03 5.71
CA PHE A 167 -10.53 13.19 4.37
C PHE A 167 -9.66 14.10 3.49
N GLU A 168 -9.11 15.19 4.01
CA GLU A 168 -8.12 15.98 3.26
C GLU A 168 -6.87 15.17 2.91
N GLN A 169 -6.38 14.36 3.86
CA GLN A 169 -5.29 13.43 3.58
C GLN A 169 -5.67 12.45 2.47
N ALA A 170 -6.89 11.89 2.49
CA ALA A 170 -7.40 11.01 1.45
C ALA A 170 -7.45 11.70 0.07
N ALA A 171 -7.96 12.94 0.02
CA ALA A 171 -8.00 13.75 -1.20
C ALA A 171 -6.59 14.00 -1.78
N ALA A 172 -5.59 14.14 -0.91
CA ALA A 172 -4.20 14.38 -1.29
C ALA A 172 -3.43 13.12 -1.72
N GLN A 173 -3.90 11.90 -1.39
CA GLN A 173 -3.20 10.65 -1.76
C GLN A 173 -3.20 10.38 -3.27
N SER A 174 -4.28 10.72 -3.97
CA SER A 174 -4.40 10.55 -5.42
C SER A 174 -5.20 11.70 -6.01
N LYS A 175 -4.53 12.54 -6.81
CA LYS A 175 -5.16 13.66 -7.52
C LYS A 175 -5.85 13.15 -8.79
N ASN A 176 -7.18 13.11 -8.78
CA ASN A 176 -7.99 12.73 -9.93
C ASN A 176 -9.44 13.27 -9.79
N GLU A 177 -10.18 13.28 -10.90
CA GLU A 177 -11.56 13.80 -11.00
C GLU A 177 -12.62 13.01 -10.23
N PHE A 178 -12.25 11.88 -9.61
CA PHE A 178 -13.17 11.00 -8.91
C PHE A 178 -12.95 11.04 -7.40
N THR A 179 -11.79 10.60 -6.90
CA THR A 179 -11.57 10.47 -5.45
C THR A 179 -11.25 11.81 -4.78
N THR A 180 -10.56 12.73 -5.45
CA THR A 180 -10.19 14.01 -4.84
C THR A 180 -11.42 14.86 -4.47
N PRO A 181 -12.33 15.18 -5.41
CA PRO A 181 -13.52 15.97 -5.08
C PRO A 181 -14.45 15.25 -4.10
N MET A 182 -14.59 13.92 -4.20
CA MET A 182 -15.38 13.12 -3.25
C MET A 182 -14.86 13.26 -1.81
N TYR A 183 -13.54 13.16 -1.60
CA TYR A 183 -12.96 13.32 -0.26
C TYR A 183 -12.92 14.76 0.22
N LEU A 184 -12.74 15.74 -0.67
CA LEU A 184 -12.90 17.15 -0.32
C LEU A 184 -14.34 17.45 0.13
N HIS A 185 -15.34 16.84 -0.50
CA HIS A 185 -16.74 17.00 -0.12
C HIS A 185 -16.99 16.41 1.27
N LYS A 186 -16.50 15.19 1.53
CA LYS A 186 -16.54 14.58 2.89
C LYS A 186 -15.80 15.43 3.93
N ALA A 187 -14.64 16.01 3.58
CA ALA A 187 -13.92 16.93 4.46
C ALA A 187 -14.75 18.18 4.77
N ALA A 188 -15.42 18.75 3.78
CA ALA A 188 -16.27 19.92 3.96
C ALA A 188 -17.43 19.65 4.92
N LEU A 189 -18.12 18.52 4.74
CA LEU A 189 -19.19 18.08 5.65
C LEU A 189 -18.68 17.90 7.09
N ALA A 190 -17.51 17.28 7.25
CA ALA A 190 -16.90 17.09 8.56
C ALA A 190 -16.44 18.42 9.19
N TYR A 191 -15.90 19.35 8.41
CA TYR A 191 -15.54 20.69 8.90
C TYR A 191 -16.77 21.47 9.36
N ALA A 192 -17.87 21.45 8.59
CA ALA A 192 -19.13 22.08 8.99
C ALA A 192 -19.69 21.46 10.28
N ALA A 193 -19.68 20.13 10.40
CA ALA A 193 -20.09 19.44 11.63
C ALA A 193 -19.20 19.79 12.84
N ALA A 194 -17.92 20.12 12.61
CA ALA A 194 -16.99 20.62 13.63
C ALA A 194 -17.15 22.13 13.91
N GLY A 195 -18.02 22.84 13.18
CA GLY A 195 -18.22 24.30 13.28
C GLY A 195 -17.18 25.15 12.55
N ASP A 196 -16.32 24.55 11.72
CA ASP A 196 -15.32 25.25 10.90
C ASP A 196 -15.86 25.54 9.49
N GLU A 197 -16.84 26.44 9.43
CA GLU A 197 -17.51 26.85 8.19
C GLU A 197 -16.53 27.43 7.15
N ALA A 198 -15.46 28.08 7.62
CA ALA A 198 -14.46 28.67 6.74
C ALA A 198 -13.70 27.61 5.94
N LYS A 199 -13.27 26.53 6.61
CA LYS A 199 -12.62 25.41 5.92
C LYS A 199 -13.60 24.59 5.09
N ALA A 200 -14.83 24.40 5.56
CA ALA A 200 -15.86 23.74 4.76
C ALA A 200 -16.06 24.44 3.41
N LYS A 201 -16.19 25.78 3.44
CA LYS A 201 -16.28 26.61 2.25
C LYS A 201 -15.05 26.47 1.35
N GLN A 202 -13.84 26.49 1.92
CA GLN A 202 -12.61 26.33 1.17
C GLN A 202 -12.56 24.99 0.41
N CYS A 203 -13.02 23.90 1.02
CA CYS A 203 -13.10 22.61 0.35
C CYS A 203 -14.06 22.66 -0.85
N TYR A 204 -15.25 23.26 -0.71
CA TYR A 204 -16.20 23.42 -1.81
C TYR A 204 -15.69 24.34 -2.93
N GLU A 205 -15.06 25.47 -2.59
CA GLU A 205 -14.41 26.36 -3.56
C GLU A 205 -13.33 25.60 -4.36
N THR A 206 -12.58 24.72 -3.69
CA THR A 206 -11.58 23.87 -4.35
C THR A 206 -12.24 22.91 -5.35
N ILE A 207 -13.34 22.27 -4.96
CA ILE A 207 -14.10 21.36 -5.85
C ILE A 207 -14.61 22.11 -7.07
N GLU A 208 -15.27 23.26 -6.88
CA GLU A 208 -15.83 24.07 -7.97
C GLU A 208 -14.75 24.50 -8.96
N LYS A 209 -13.62 24.99 -8.45
CA LYS A 209 -12.55 25.58 -9.27
C LYS A 209 -11.68 24.54 -9.96
N GLU A 210 -11.26 23.51 -9.24
CA GLU A 210 -10.27 22.54 -9.73
C GLU A 210 -10.91 21.29 -10.33
N TYR A 211 -12.13 20.93 -9.91
CA TYR A 211 -12.81 19.70 -10.33
C TYR A 211 -14.24 19.97 -10.87
N PRO A 212 -14.44 20.92 -11.80
CA PRO A 212 -15.77 21.34 -12.26
C PRO A 212 -16.54 20.25 -13.03
N ARG A 213 -15.89 19.16 -13.41
CA ARG A 213 -16.49 18.02 -14.12
C ARG A 213 -16.78 16.83 -13.21
N SER A 214 -16.42 16.93 -11.93
CA SER A 214 -16.69 15.90 -10.94
C SER A 214 -18.17 15.78 -10.62
N MET A 215 -18.55 14.65 -10.01
CA MET A 215 -19.93 14.46 -9.54
C MET A 215 -20.28 15.43 -8.41
N ASP A 216 -19.30 15.78 -7.56
CA ASP A 216 -19.48 16.64 -6.39
C ASP A 216 -19.52 18.14 -6.72
N ALA A 217 -19.18 18.54 -7.95
CA ALA A 217 -19.12 19.95 -8.35
C ALA A 217 -20.47 20.67 -8.22
N ARG A 218 -21.57 20.01 -8.58
CA ARG A 218 -22.91 20.61 -8.50
C ARG A 218 -23.34 20.86 -7.06
N ASP A 219 -23.06 19.90 -6.18
CA ASP A 219 -23.39 20.02 -4.77
C ASP A 219 -22.50 21.06 -4.10
N ALA A 220 -21.22 21.13 -4.44
CA ALA A 220 -20.31 22.18 -3.97
C ALA A 220 -20.80 23.59 -4.34
N MET A 221 -21.19 23.82 -5.61
CA MET A 221 -21.76 25.10 -6.05
C MET A 221 -23.02 25.47 -5.28
N LYS A 222 -23.88 24.49 -4.99
CA LYS A 222 -25.09 24.72 -4.20
C LYS A 222 -24.75 25.16 -2.77
N GLN A 223 -23.83 24.45 -2.10
CA GLN A 223 -23.39 24.77 -0.75
C GLN A 223 -22.73 26.16 -0.65
N LEU A 224 -22.05 26.62 -1.70
CA LEU A 224 -21.43 27.95 -1.74
C LEU A 224 -22.42 29.10 -1.92
N ALA A 225 -23.65 28.81 -2.36
CA ALA A 225 -24.69 29.81 -2.62
C ALA A 225 -25.66 30.02 -1.43
N GLU A 226 -25.62 29.14 -0.43
CA GLU A 226 -26.38 29.23 0.83
C GLU A 226 -25.64 30.10 1.86
#